data_AF-A0A8T3LHB7-F1
#
_entry.id   AF-A0A8T3LHB7-F1
#
_cell.length_a   1.000
_cell.length_b   1.000
_cell.length_c   1.000
_cell.angle_alpha   90.00
_cell.angle_beta   90.00
_cell.angle_gamma   90.00
#
_symmetry.space_group_name_H-M   'P 1'
#
loop_
_entity.id
_entity.type
_entity.pdbx_description
1 polymer ?
#
loop_
_entity_poly.entity_id
_entity_poly.type
_entity_poly.pdbx_seq_one_letter_code
_entity_poly.pdbx_strand_id
1 'polypeptide(L)'
;YDRVVIGASIRYGHYHSAFQEFVKKHATRLNSMPSAFYSVNLVARKPEKRTPQTNSYARKFLMNSQWRPDHCAVIAGALRYPRYRWYDR
;
A
#
# COMPACT_ATOMS: atom_id res chain seq x y z
N TYR A 1 -19.97 -7.83 4.76
CA TYR A 1 -18.57 -8.28 4.69
C TYR A 1 -18.07 -8.46 6.10
N ASP A 2 -17.46 -9.61 6.36
CA ASP A 2 -16.98 -9.96 7.70
C ASP A 2 -15.51 -9.58 7.90
N ARG A 3 -14.77 -9.39 6.80
CA ARG A 3 -13.36 -8.98 6.78
C ARG A 3 -13.06 -8.15 5.52
N VAL A 4 -11.99 -7.35 5.57
CA VAL A 4 -11.54 -6.52 4.44
C VAL A 4 -10.04 -6.69 4.21
N VAL A 5 -9.63 -6.80 2.94
CA VAL A 5 -8.23 -6.73 2.54
C VAL A 5 -8.08 -5.64 1.50
N ILE A 6 -7.17 -4.68 1.72
CA ILE A 6 -6.91 -3.58 0.78
C ILE A 6 -5.46 -3.58 0.33
N GLY A 7 -5.27 -3.62 -0.98
CA GLY A 7 -3.98 -3.47 -1.63
C GLY A 7 -3.84 -2.08 -2.23
N ALA A 8 -2.67 -1.45 -2.08
CA ALA A 8 -2.38 -0.20 -2.74
C ALA A 8 -0.99 -0.20 -3.36
N SER A 9 -0.89 0.25 -4.61
CA SER A 9 0.38 0.43 -5.31
C SER A 9 0.92 1.85 -5.13
N ILE A 10 2.23 1.98 -4.98
CA ILE A 10 2.91 3.28 -5.06
C ILE A 10 3.16 3.65 -6.53
N ARG A 11 2.75 4.85 -6.92
CA ARG A 11 3.12 5.50 -8.19
C ARG A 11 3.69 6.88 -7.88
N TYR A 12 4.78 7.25 -8.55
CA TYR A 12 5.45 8.53 -8.35
C TYR A 12 5.70 8.88 -6.86
N GLY A 13 6.02 7.87 -6.03
CA GLY A 13 6.35 8.05 -4.61
C GLY A 13 5.15 8.12 -3.65
N HIS A 14 3.91 8.05 -4.12
CA HIS A 14 2.71 8.17 -3.29
C HIS A 14 1.67 7.10 -3.60
N TYR A 15 0.77 6.85 -2.65
CA TYR A 15 -0.45 6.09 -2.93
C TYR A 15 -1.45 6.98 -3.67
N HIS A 16 -2.31 6.37 -4.47
CA HIS A 16 -3.36 7.08 -5.19
C HIS A 16 -4.28 7.84 -4.23
N SER A 17 -4.68 9.07 -4.57
CA SER A 17 -5.54 9.93 -3.72
C SER A 17 -6.85 9.24 -3.36
N ALA A 18 -7.52 8.64 -4.34
CA ALA A 18 -8.77 7.89 -4.12
C ALA A 18 -8.63 6.77 -3.06
N PHE A 19 -7.47 6.10 -2.98
CA PHE A 19 -7.23 5.10 -1.93
C PHE A 19 -7.12 5.78 -0.55
N GLN A 20 -6.39 6.89 -0.46
CA GLN A 20 -6.25 7.63 0.79
C GLN A 20 -7.59 8.18 1.28
N GLU A 21 -8.39 8.73 0.37
CA GLU A 21 -9.75 9.22 0.64
C GLU A 21 -10.68 8.09 1.08
N PHE A 22 -10.63 6.94 0.41
CA PHE A 22 -11.41 5.76 0.78
C PHE A 22 -11.09 5.32 2.21
N VAL A 23 -9.81 5.18 2.53
CA VAL A 23 -9.36 4.77 3.86
C VAL A 23 -9.80 5.78 4.91
N LYS A 24 -9.65 7.08 4.64
CA LYS A 24 -10.08 8.14 5.56
C LYS A 24 -11.60 8.11 5.78
N LYS A 25 -12.38 8.02 4.70
CA LYS A 25 -13.85 8.01 4.76
C LYS A 25 -14.40 6.81 5.52
N HIS A 26 -13.74 5.65 5.41
CA HIS A 26 -14.22 4.40 5.97
C HIS A 26 -13.43 3.91 7.19
N ALA A 27 -12.51 4.73 7.73
CA ALA A 27 -11.59 4.33 8.80
C ALA A 27 -12.29 3.66 9.99
N THR A 28 -13.39 4.24 10.47
CA THR A 28 -14.18 3.67 11.60
C THR A 28 -14.65 2.24 11.31
N ARG A 29 -15.20 2.01 10.11
CA ARG A 29 -15.69 0.69 9.70
C ARG A 29 -14.55 -0.29 9.44
N LEU A 30 -13.46 0.19 8.86
CA LEU A 30 -12.27 -0.64 8.60
C LEU A 30 -11.60 -1.08 9.91
N ASN A 31 -11.61 -0.23 10.95
CA ASN A 31 -11.09 -0.55 12.27
C ASN A 31 -12.04 -1.42 13.11
N SER A 32 -13.34 -1.49 12.76
CA SER A 32 -14.34 -2.27 13.52
C SER A 32 -14.46 -3.72 13.05
N MET A 33 -13.64 -4.15 12.09
CA MET A 33 -13.64 -5.50 11.56
C MET A 33 -12.22 -5.97 11.27
N PRO A 34 -11.97 -7.29 11.22
CA PRO A 34 -10.68 -7.81 10.82
C PRO A 34 -10.29 -7.27 9.44
N SER A 35 -9.13 -6.64 9.38
CA SER A 35 -8.67 -5.93 8.19
C SER A 35 -7.19 -6.15 7.92
N ALA A 36 -6.82 -6.24 6.64
CA ALA A 36 -5.44 -6.42 6.22
C ALA A 36 -5.07 -5.41 5.12
N PHE A 37 -3.83 -4.95 5.16
CA PHE A 37 -3.24 -4.04 4.19
C PHE A 37 -2.01 -4.65 3.54
N TYR A 38 -1.87 -4.49 2.23
CA TYR A 38 -0.61 -4.75 1.56
C TYR A 38 -0.18 -3.61 0.64
N SER A 39 1.08 -3.22 0.76
CA SER A 39 1.71 -2.21 -0.09
C SER A 39 2.45 -2.87 -1.24
N VAL A 40 2.18 -2.42 -2.47
CA VAL A 40 2.90 -2.87 -3.66
C VAL A 40 3.83 -1.77 -4.14
N ASN A 41 5.14 -2.04 -4.16
CA ASN A 41 6.12 -1.10 -4.69
C ASN A 41 7.39 -1.82 -5.20
N LEU A 42 8.16 -1.14 -6.05
CA LEU A 42 9.33 -1.74 -6.71
C LEU A 42 10.51 -1.95 -5.75
N VAL A 43 10.61 -1.11 -4.71
CA VAL A 43 11.72 -1.20 -3.75
C VAL A 43 11.58 -2.40 -2.81
N ALA A 44 10.37 -2.94 -2.66
CA ALA A 44 10.09 -4.13 -1.85
C ALA A 44 10.75 -5.41 -2.37
N ARG A 45 11.30 -5.41 -3.60
CA ARG A 45 12.15 -6.50 -4.09
C ARG A 45 13.44 -6.64 -3.28
N LYS A 46 13.88 -5.57 -2.61
CA LYS A 46 15.10 -5.56 -1.82
C LYS A 46 14.84 -6.18 -0.43
N PRO A 47 15.65 -7.14 0.05
CA PRO A 47 15.45 -7.80 1.34
C PRO A 47 15.31 -6.84 2.52
N GLU A 48 16.04 -5.73 2.47
CA GLU A 48 16.03 -4.69 3.50
C GLU A 48 14.84 -3.72 3.40
N LYS A 49 13.92 -3.90 2.45
CA LYS A 49 12.72 -3.05 2.24
C LYS A 49 11.42 -3.86 2.06
N ARG A 50 11.44 -5.16 2.39
CA ARG A 50 10.33 -6.09 2.14
C ARG A 50 9.30 -6.21 3.26
N THR A 51 9.45 -5.45 4.35
CA THR A 51 8.51 -5.50 5.50
C THR A 51 7.82 -4.15 5.69
N PRO A 52 6.63 -4.10 6.31
CA PRO A 52 5.92 -2.84 6.60
C PRO A 52 6.77 -1.86 7.42
N GLN A 53 7.60 -2.39 8.31
CA GLN A 53 8.51 -1.61 9.13
C GLN A 53 9.66 -1.08 8.28
N THR A 54 10.26 -1.86 7.39
CA THR A 54 11.45 -1.40 6.63
C THR A 54 11.13 -0.59 5.38
N ASN A 55 9.91 -0.71 4.86
CA ASN A 55 9.47 0.01 3.68
C ASN A 55 8.98 1.42 4.06
N SER A 56 9.70 2.46 3.60
CA SER A 56 9.39 3.86 3.93
C SER A 56 7.97 4.27 3.53
N TYR A 57 7.44 3.77 2.41
CA TYR A 57 6.10 4.10 1.95
C TYR A 57 5.01 3.47 2.81
N ALA A 58 5.14 2.17 3.12
CA ALA A 58 4.21 1.47 4.00
C ALA A 58 4.25 2.07 5.41
N ARG A 59 5.45 2.28 5.96
CA ARG A 59 5.65 2.90 7.28
C ARG A 59 5.01 4.29 7.34
N LYS A 60 5.31 5.17 6.38
CA LYS A 60 4.76 6.54 6.35
C LYS A 60 3.23 6.54 6.29
N PHE A 61 2.63 5.65 5.51
CA PHE A 61 1.18 5.53 5.45
C PHE A 61 0.58 5.02 6.76
N LEU A 62 1.13 3.96 7.34
CA LEU A 62 0.63 3.40 8.60
C LEU A 62 0.77 4.36 9.79
N MET A 63 1.78 5.23 9.78
CA MET A 63 1.94 6.26 10.81
C MET A 63 0.93 7.40 10.69
N ASN A 64 0.53 7.75 9.45
CA ASN A 64 -0.34 8.91 9.19
C ASN A 64 -1.82 8.52 9.00
N SER A 65 -2.12 7.23 8.82
CA SER A 65 -3.46 6.71 8.57
C SER A 65 -4.28 6.59 9.86
N GLN A 66 -5.57 6.89 9.77
CA GLN A 66 -6.55 6.63 10.84
C GLN A 66 -7.00 5.16 10.88
N TRP A 67 -6.80 4.42 9.79
CA TRP A 67 -7.04 2.98 9.72
C TRP A 67 -5.80 2.22 10.20
N ARG A 68 -6.01 1.29 11.13
CA ARG A 68 -5.01 0.37 11.71
C ARG A 68 -5.36 -1.08 11.34
N PRO A 69 -4.88 -1.57 10.19
CA PRO A 69 -5.08 -2.96 9.79
C PRO A 69 -4.37 -3.94 10.73
N ASP A 70 -5.01 -5.07 11.01
CA ASP A 70 -4.49 -6.16 11.86
C ASP A 70 -3.26 -6.83 11.23
N HIS A 71 -3.28 -6.96 9.91
CA HIS A 71 -2.17 -7.55 9.15
C HIS A 71 -1.64 -6.59 8.10
N CYS A 72 -0.32 -6.47 8.04
CA CYS A 72 0.37 -5.63 7.07
C CYS A 72 1.41 -6.43 6.30
N ALA A 73 1.42 -6.31 4.99
CA ALA A 73 2.44 -6.89 4.12
C ALA A 73 3.00 -5.86 3.15
N VAL A 74 4.20 -6.14 2.63
CA VAL A 74 4.79 -5.38 1.53
C VAL A 74 5.20 -6.37 0.45
N ILE A 75 4.75 -6.14 -0.77
CA ILE A 75 4.91 -7.04 -1.89
C ILE A 75 5.70 -6.31 -2.99
N ALA A 76 6.67 -7.02 -3.56
CA ALA A 76 7.42 -6.53 -4.71
C ALA A 76 6.48 -6.41 -5.92
N GLY A 77 6.26 -5.17 -6.37
CA GLY A 77 5.62 -4.93 -7.66
C GLY A 77 6.56 -5.30 -8.80
N ALA A 78 6.01 -5.67 -9.95
CA ALA A 78 6.76 -5.86 -11.18
C ALA A 78 6.51 -4.67 -12.11
N LEU A 79 7.56 -3.93 -12.46
CA LEU A 79 7.50 -3.00 -13.60
C LEU A 79 8.27 -3.58 -14.77
N ARG A 80 7.55 -3.91 -15.83
CA ARG A 80 8.15 -4.40 -17.09
C ARG A 80 8.45 -3.21 -17.99
N TYR A 81 9.42 -2.38 -17.60
CA TYR A 81 9.90 -1.22 -18.40
C TYR A 81 10.09 -1.49 -19.89
N PRO A 82 10.56 -2.67 -20.35
CA PRO A 82 10.75 -2.94 -21.79
C PRO A 82 9.45 -2.94 -22.63
N ARG A 83 8.27 -2.96 -22.00
CA ARG A 83 6.96 -2.91 -22.69
C ARG A 83 6.37 -1.50 -22.81
N TYR A 84 6.96 -0.51 -22.14
CA TYR A 84 6.46 0.86 -22.14
C TYR A 84 7.14 1.64 -23.27
N ARG A 85 6.35 2.28 -24.15
CA ARG A 85 6.91 3.18 -25.17
C ARG A 85 7.51 4.38 -24.46
N TRP A 86 8.38 5.12 -25.13
CA TRP A 86 9.08 6.27 -24.55
C TRP A 86 8.14 7.37 -24.00
N TYR A 87 6.90 7.41 -24.47
CA TYR A 87 5.84 8.29 -23.96
C TYR A 87 4.99 7.70 -22.82
N ASP A 88 5.10 6.39 -22.55
CA ASP A 88 4.38 5.73 -21.44
C ASP A 88 5.23 5.72 -20.14
N ARG A 89 6.32 6.49 -20.11
CA ARG A 89 7.27 6.60 -18.98
C ARG A 89 6.85 7.67 -17.98
#